data_AF-S4PVX4-F1
#
_entry.id   AF-S4PVX4-F1
#
_cell.length_a   1.000
_cell.length_b   1.000
_cell.length_c   1.000
_cell.angle_alpha   90.00
_cell.angle_beta   90.00
_cell.angle_gamma   90.00
#
_symmetry.space_group_name_H-M   'P 1'
#
loop_
_entity.id
_entity.type
_entity.pdbx_description
1 polymer ?
#
loop_
_entity_poly.entity_id
_entity_poly.type
_entity_poly.pdbx_seq_one_letter_code
_entity_poly.pdbx_strand_id
1 'polypeptide(L)'
;METGLAKVMAKMGISMLQSYKSAQIFEAVGLSEEVIEKCFRGTQSRIGGITFEILSQETFDRHALTYGDCRDMLVLRNPGNYHWRAGGEKHINDPMSIANLQEAALGNNKSAYDRFRESSLESVRACTLRGQLELVKLDEPIPLSDIEPASEIVKRFATGAMSFGSISLEAHSTLAVAMNRVGGKSNTGEGGESAERYLNQDPEFNQRSAIKQVASGR
;
A
#
# COMPACT_ATOMS: atom_id res chain seq x y z
N MET A 1 21.49 -15.87 7.13
CA MET A 1 21.92 -14.60 6.50
C MET A 1 22.26 -14.78 5.03
N GLU A 2 23.06 -15.78 4.64
CA GLU A 2 23.49 -16.04 3.25
C GLU A 2 22.34 -16.10 2.24
N THR A 3 21.31 -16.90 2.49
CA THR A 3 20.13 -17.00 1.62
C THR A 3 19.41 -15.66 1.45
N GLY A 4 19.41 -14.82 2.49
CA GLY A 4 18.82 -13.48 2.45
C GLY A 4 19.59 -12.55 1.53
N LEU A 5 20.92 -12.56 1.63
CA LEU A 5 21.79 -11.77 0.76
C LEU A 5 21.66 -12.22 -0.71
N ALA A 6 21.71 -13.53 -0.97
CA ALA A 6 21.51 -14.08 -2.30
C ALA A 6 20.15 -13.68 -2.89
N LYS A 7 19.09 -13.70 -2.07
CA LYS A 7 17.75 -13.26 -2.49
C LYS A 7 17.71 -11.78 -2.86
N VAL A 8 18.38 -10.90 -2.11
CA VAL A 8 18.44 -9.46 -2.43
C VAL A 8 19.21 -9.22 -3.73
N MET A 9 20.38 -9.84 -3.89
CA MET A 9 21.18 -9.73 -5.11
C MET A 9 20.44 -10.25 -6.36
N ALA A 10 19.73 -11.37 -6.22
CA ALA A 10 18.98 -11.99 -7.31
C ALA A 10 17.83 -11.11 -7.84
N LYS A 11 17.26 -10.20 -7.03
CA LYS A 11 16.24 -9.25 -7.48
C LYS A 11 16.72 -8.34 -8.62
N MET A 12 18.02 -8.08 -8.68
CA MET A 12 18.67 -7.27 -9.71
C MET A 12 19.50 -8.11 -10.69
N GLY A 13 19.39 -9.44 -10.64
CA GLY A 13 20.14 -10.35 -11.50
C GLY A 13 21.64 -10.47 -11.17
N ILE A 14 22.07 -10.10 -9.96
CA ILE A 14 23.49 -10.12 -9.56
C ILE A 14 23.83 -11.47 -8.95
N SER A 15 24.83 -12.16 -9.48
CA SER A 15 25.26 -13.49 -8.99
C SER A 15 26.52 -13.46 -8.13
N MET A 16 27.31 -12.38 -8.18
CA MET A 16 28.61 -12.29 -7.51
C MET A 16 28.59 -11.22 -6.41
N LEU A 17 28.93 -11.60 -5.17
CA LEU A 17 28.99 -10.66 -4.05
C LEU A 17 30.04 -9.55 -4.29
N GLN A 18 31.14 -9.89 -4.96
CA GLN A 18 32.18 -8.91 -5.31
C GLN A 18 31.64 -7.78 -6.19
N SER A 19 30.70 -8.07 -7.09
CA SER A 19 30.03 -7.06 -7.92
C SER A 19 28.96 -6.28 -7.15
N TYR A 20 28.30 -6.92 -6.17
CA TYR A 20 27.28 -6.26 -5.35
C TYR A 20 27.90 -5.30 -4.32
N LYS A 21 29.07 -5.65 -3.78
CA LYS A 21 29.77 -4.87 -2.76
C LYS A 21 30.06 -3.45 -3.28
N SER A 22 29.66 -2.45 -2.51
CA SER A 22 29.84 -1.03 -2.82
C SER A 22 29.12 -0.52 -4.08
N ALA A 23 28.31 -1.34 -4.75
CA ALA A 23 27.57 -0.92 -5.94
C ALA A 23 26.37 0.00 -5.64
N GLN A 24 26.04 0.20 -4.36
CA GLN A 24 24.95 1.07 -3.90
C GLN A 24 23.61 0.73 -4.58
N ILE A 25 23.25 -0.56 -4.59
CA ILE A 25 21.99 -1.06 -5.17
C ILE A 25 20.82 -0.79 -4.21
N PHE A 26 20.56 0.49 -3.96
CA PHE A 26 19.44 0.98 -3.16
C PHE A 26 19.11 2.42 -3.58
N GLU A 27 17.94 2.90 -3.15
CA GLU A 27 17.55 4.29 -3.26
C GLU A 27 17.31 4.84 -1.85
N ALA A 28 17.80 6.04 -1.57
CA ALA A 28 17.56 6.71 -0.30
C ALA A 28 16.29 7.55 -0.38
N VAL A 29 15.36 7.34 0.54
CA VAL A 29 14.14 8.16 0.68
C VAL A 29 14.13 8.75 2.07
N GLY A 30 14.00 10.08 2.17
CA GLY A 30 13.95 10.76 3.46
C GLY A 30 15.32 11.17 4.02
N LEU A 31 16.42 11.10 3.26
CA LEU A 31 17.75 11.57 3.68
C LEU A 31 18.12 12.85 2.95
N SER A 32 18.68 13.81 3.68
CA SER A 32 19.20 15.06 3.10
C SER A 32 20.42 14.84 2.21
N GLU A 33 20.65 15.78 1.29
CA GLU A 33 21.79 15.76 0.37
C GLU A 33 23.14 15.76 1.09
N GLU A 34 23.26 16.46 2.23
CA GLU A 34 24.50 16.47 3.03
C GLU A 34 24.90 15.07 3.52
N VAL A 35 23.92 14.26 3.93
CA VAL A 35 24.15 12.88 4.39
C VAL A 35 24.54 12.00 3.21
N ILE A 36 23.86 12.16 2.08
CA ILE A 36 24.15 11.41 0.85
C ILE A 36 25.56 11.72 0.35
N GLU A 37 25.95 12.98 0.20
CA GLU A 37 27.27 13.34 -0.31
C GLU A 37 28.40 12.89 0.63
N LYS A 38 28.17 12.92 1.94
CA LYS A 38 29.16 12.50 2.95
C LYS A 38 29.31 10.97 3.02
N CYS A 39 28.21 10.23 2.98
CA CYS A 39 28.18 8.80 3.36
C CYS A 39 27.84 7.84 2.20
N PHE A 40 27.07 8.29 1.21
CA PHE A 40 26.50 7.45 0.14
C PHE A 40 26.60 8.13 -1.23
N ARG A 41 27.75 8.78 -1.48
CA ARG A 41 27.94 9.61 -2.68
C ARG A 41 27.60 8.82 -3.95
N GLY A 42 26.74 9.40 -4.77
CA GLY A 42 26.21 8.79 -6.00
C GLY A 42 24.87 8.06 -5.84
N THR A 43 24.37 7.86 -4.61
CA THR A 43 23.02 7.31 -4.37
C THR A 43 21.94 8.37 -4.69
N GLN A 44 20.85 7.95 -5.32
CA GLN A 44 19.69 8.81 -5.56
C GLN A 44 18.91 9.08 -4.27
N SER A 45 18.57 10.35 -4.03
CA SER A 45 17.60 10.74 -2.99
C SER A 45 16.71 11.90 -3.42
N ARG A 46 15.54 11.57 -3.95
CA ARG A 46 14.67 12.53 -4.67
C ARG A 46 13.82 13.43 -3.78
N ILE A 47 13.56 13.00 -2.55
CA ILE A 47 12.61 13.67 -1.63
C ILE A 47 13.37 14.45 -0.54
N GLY A 48 14.70 14.35 -0.49
CA GLY A 48 15.50 14.90 0.61
C GLY A 48 15.02 14.37 1.97
N GLY A 49 15.37 15.04 3.05
CA GLY A 49 14.79 14.77 4.36
C GLY A 49 15.76 15.06 5.49
N ILE A 50 15.94 14.08 6.38
CA ILE A 50 16.61 14.28 7.66
C ILE A 50 18.11 14.57 7.50
N THR A 51 18.61 15.45 8.35
CA THR A 51 20.01 15.89 8.44
C THR A 51 20.80 15.06 9.46
N PHE A 52 22.11 15.29 9.55
CA PHE A 52 22.92 14.70 10.63
C PHE A 52 22.42 15.09 12.03
N GLU A 53 21.85 16.29 12.17
CA GLU A 53 21.27 16.75 13.44
C GLU A 53 20.09 15.88 13.88
N ILE A 54 19.13 15.63 12.99
CA ILE A 54 17.97 14.78 13.29
C ILE A 54 18.40 13.33 13.53
N LEU A 55 19.32 12.80 12.70
CA LEU A 55 19.88 11.46 12.89
C LEU A 55 20.54 11.31 14.27
N SER A 56 21.28 12.33 14.70
CA SER A 56 21.90 12.39 16.02
C SER A 56 20.84 12.42 17.12
N GLN A 57 19.84 13.31 17.00
CA GLN A 57 18.77 13.45 17.98
C GLN A 57 18.01 12.14 18.19
N GLU A 58 17.55 11.50 17.11
CA GLU A 58 16.82 10.23 17.23
C GLU A 58 17.69 9.11 17.82
N THR A 59 19.01 9.15 17.57
CA THR A 59 19.94 8.20 18.16
C THR A 59 20.06 8.41 19.67
N PHE A 60 20.11 9.66 20.13
CA PHE A 60 20.06 9.97 21.56
C PHE A 60 18.73 9.62 22.20
N ASP A 61 17.60 9.82 21.51
CA ASP A 61 16.28 9.44 22.02
C ASP A 61 16.19 7.93 22.24
N ARG A 62 16.65 7.13 21.28
CA ARG A 62 16.73 5.66 21.41
C ARG A 62 17.67 5.22 22.53
N HIS A 63 18.80 5.93 22.69
CA HIS A 63 19.72 5.70 23.80
C HIS A 63 19.06 6.00 25.15
N ALA A 64 18.37 7.14 25.28
CA ALA A 64 17.68 7.54 26.50
C ALA A 64 16.53 6.59 26.86
N LEU A 65 15.81 6.03 25.87
CA LEU A 65 14.81 4.99 26.10
C LEU A 65 15.39 3.71 26.72
N THR A 66 16.67 3.42 26.46
CA THR A 66 17.34 2.20 26.93
C THR A 66 18.11 2.41 28.23
N TYR A 67 18.72 3.58 28.41
CA TYR A 67 19.64 3.87 29.52
C TYR A 67 19.13 4.96 30.48
N GLY A 68 17.96 5.55 30.20
CA GLY A 68 17.31 6.52 31.09
C GLY A 68 16.66 5.84 32.31
N ASP A 69 16.19 6.68 33.23
CA ASP A 69 15.54 6.22 34.47
C ASP A 69 14.09 5.75 34.20
N CYS A 70 13.98 4.60 33.54
CA CYS A 70 12.71 3.99 33.13
C CYS A 70 12.38 2.81 34.06
N ARG A 71 11.20 2.84 34.68
CA ARG A 71 10.79 1.86 35.72
C ARG A 71 10.43 0.47 35.21
N ASP A 72 10.28 0.29 33.89
CA ASP A 72 9.90 -0.99 33.29
C ASP A 72 10.67 -1.24 31.99
N MET A 73 11.82 -1.91 32.12
CA MET A 73 12.71 -2.30 31.01
C MET A 73 12.76 -3.82 30.80
N LEU A 74 11.91 -4.60 31.49
CA LEU A 74 11.94 -6.06 31.41
C LEU A 74 11.32 -6.61 30.13
N VAL A 75 10.56 -5.78 29.40
CA VAL A 75 9.90 -6.14 28.15
C VAL A 75 10.20 -5.08 27.10
N LEU A 76 10.66 -5.51 25.91
CA LEU A 76 10.84 -4.60 24.78
C LEU A 76 9.50 -4.02 24.34
N ARG A 77 9.45 -2.69 24.20
CA ARG A 77 8.29 -2.01 23.63
C ARG A 77 8.06 -2.51 22.20
N ASN A 78 6.83 -2.92 21.91
CA ASN A 78 6.42 -3.29 20.55
C ASN A 78 5.69 -2.10 19.89
N PRO A 79 6.33 -1.34 19.00
CA PRO A 79 5.71 -0.20 18.34
C PRO A 79 4.66 -0.61 17.29
N GLY A 80 4.56 -1.89 16.93
CA GLY A 80 3.57 -2.33 15.94
C GLY A 80 3.98 -2.07 14.49
N ASN A 81 5.28 -2.09 14.16
CA ASN A 81 5.76 -1.83 12.79
C ASN A 81 5.19 -2.79 11.73
N TYR A 82 5.03 -4.08 12.08
CA TYR A 82 4.51 -5.09 11.17
C TYR A 82 3.00 -5.30 11.25
N HIS A 83 2.44 -5.12 12.45
CA HIS A 83 1.03 -5.33 12.73
C HIS A 83 0.53 -4.19 13.59
N TRP A 84 -0.65 -3.68 13.25
CA TRP A 84 -1.31 -2.65 14.01
C TRP A 84 -1.40 -3.03 15.50
N ARG A 85 -1.09 -2.06 16.37
CA ARG A 85 -1.27 -2.17 17.82
C ARG A 85 -1.85 -0.88 18.35
N ALA A 86 -2.73 -1.00 19.35
CA ALA A 86 -3.25 0.16 20.06
C ALA A 86 -2.09 0.95 20.70
N GLY A 87 -2.01 2.25 20.41
CA GLY A 87 -0.93 3.14 20.88
C GLY A 87 0.43 2.95 20.20
N GLY A 88 0.49 2.14 19.13
CA GLY A 88 1.68 1.97 18.29
C GLY A 88 1.69 2.90 17.07
N GLU A 89 2.52 2.53 16.10
CA GLU A 89 2.60 3.15 14.78
C GLU A 89 1.25 3.18 14.08
N LYS A 90 1.04 4.22 13.26
CA LYS A 90 -0.16 4.34 12.43
C LYS A 90 -0.06 3.40 11.23
N HIS A 91 -1.19 2.81 10.83
CA HIS A 91 -1.30 1.94 9.66
C HIS A 91 -2.41 2.44 8.75
N ILE A 92 -2.23 2.30 7.44
CA ILE A 92 -3.28 2.61 6.45
C ILE A 92 -4.54 1.76 6.70
N ASN A 93 -4.34 0.48 7.00
CA ASN A 93 -5.40 -0.46 7.33
C ASN A 93 -5.63 -0.45 8.84
N ASP A 94 -6.27 0.59 9.36
CA ASP A 94 -6.65 0.67 10.76
C ASP A 94 -7.99 -0.05 11.03
N PRO A 95 -8.18 -0.68 12.21
CA PRO A 95 -9.39 -1.44 12.51
C PRO A 95 -10.70 -0.63 12.44
N MET A 96 -10.66 0.66 12.80
CA MET A 96 -11.85 1.50 12.80
C MET A 96 -12.30 1.83 11.38
N SER A 97 -11.38 2.16 10.48
CA SER A 97 -11.66 2.33 9.05
C SER A 97 -12.23 1.06 8.44
N ILE A 98 -11.65 -0.10 8.76
CA ILE A 98 -12.15 -1.39 8.23
C ILE A 98 -13.59 -1.64 8.69
N ALA A 99 -13.89 -1.47 9.98
CA ALA A 99 -15.23 -1.67 10.52
C ALA A 99 -16.26 -0.73 9.87
N ASN A 100 -15.93 0.56 9.74
CA ASN A 100 -16.79 1.55 9.10
C ASN A 100 -17.03 1.23 7.61
N LEU A 101 -16.00 0.76 6.89
CA LEU A 101 -16.13 0.36 5.49
C LEU A 101 -17.05 -0.86 5.33
N GLN A 102 -16.92 -1.86 6.21
CA GLN A 102 -17.77 -3.05 6.21
C GLN A 102 -19.23 -2.68 6.48
N GLU A 103 -19.50 -1.82 7.48
CA GLU A 103 -20.84 -1.31 7.77
C GLU A 103 -21.42 -0.55 6.58
N ALA A 104 -20.63 0.33 5.96
CA ALA A 104 -21.04 1.09 4.79
C ALA A 104 -21.42 0.17 3.61
N ALA A 105 -20.59 -0.84 3.32
CA ALA A 105 -20.79 -1.74 2.19
C ALA A 105 -22.00 -2.69 2.40
N LEU A 106 -22.21 -3.19 3.62
CA LEU A 106 -23.31 -4.10 3.92
C LEU A 106 -24.67 -3.39 4.05
N GLY A 107 -24.68 -2.22 4.70
CA GLY A 107 -25.90 -1.48 5.01
C GLY A 107 -26.24 -0.36 4.02
N ASN A 108 -25.41 -0.13 3.00
CA ASN A 108 -25.45 1.08 2.18
C ASN A 108 -25.48 2.36 3.03
N ASN A 109 -24.75 2.35 4.15
CA ASN A 109 -24.81 3.41 5.17
C ASN A 109 -23.83 4.54 4.83
N LYS A 110 -24.37 5.67 4.36
CA LYS A 110 -23.58 6.85 4.01
C LYS A 110 -22.83 7.45 5.21
N SER A 111 -23.43 7.45 6.39
CA SER A 111 -22.78 7.97 7.60
C SER A 111 -21.57 7.12 7.99
N ALA A 112 -21.67 5.79 7.87
CA ALA A 112 -20.52 4.91 8.07
C ALA A 112 -19.42 5.16 7.02
N TYR A 113 -19.80 5.41 5.76
CA TYR A 113 -18.83 5.77 4.72
C TYR A 113 -18.12 7.10 4.99
N ASP A 114 -18.83 8.11 5.49
CA ASP A 114 -18.23 9.39 5.88
C ASP A 114 -17.22 9.21 7.02
N ARG A 115 -17.54 8.40 8.04
CA ARG A 115 -16.59 8.02 9.11
C ARG A 115 -15.36 7.29 8.55
N PHE A 116 -15.56 6.32 7.66
CA PHE A 116 -14.47 5.62 6.98
C PHE A 116 -13.56 6.57 6.21
N ARG A 117 -14.13 7.52 5.46
CA ARG A 117 -13.38 8.51 4.67
C ARG A 117 -12.49 9.35 5.57
N GLU A 118 -13.02 9.82 6.70
CA GLU A 118 -12.30 10.67 7.64
C GLU A 118 -11.13 9.93 8.30
N SER A 119 -11.38 8.74 8.86
CA SER A 119 -10.33 7.94 9.50
C SER A 119 -9.27 7.48 8.49
N SER A 120 -9.69 7.09 7.28
CA SER A 120 -8.74 6.72 6.21
C SER A 120 -7.88 7.89 5.77
N LEU A 121 -8.41 9.12 5.72
CA LEU A 121 -7.65 10.30 5.37
C LEU A 121 -6.58 10.63 6.43
N GLU A 122 -6.91 10.46 7.72
CA GLU A 122 -5.92 10.59 8.81
C GLU A 122 -4.79 9.57 8.64
N SER A 123 -5.12 8.30 8.40
CA SER A 123 -4.13 7.24 8.16
C SER A 123 -3.27 7.52 6.91
N VAL A 124 -3.86 8.03 5.83
CA VAL A 124 -3.12 8.42 4.61
C VAL A 124 -2.15 9.57 4.89
N ARG A 125 -2.58 10.60 5.64
CA ARG A 125 -1.73 11.72 6.07
C ARG A 125 -0.54 11.22 6.88
N ALA A 126 -0.78 10.35 7.85
CA ALA A 126 0.28 9.83 8.72
C ALA A 126 1.27 8.89 7.99
N CYS A 127 0.79 8.09 7.03
CA CYS A 127 1.57 6.96 6.50
C CYS A 127 2.12 7.14 5.08
N THR A 128 1.71 8.17 4.32
CA THR A 128 2.04 8.25 2.89
C THR A 128 2.47 9.64 2.44
N LEU A 129 3.33 9.68 1.40
CA LEU A 129 3.75 10.93 0.75
C LEU A 129 2.56 11.70 0.17
N ARG A 130 1.61 11.02 -0.48
CA ARG A 130 0.41 11.67 -1.03
C ARG A 130 -0.49 12.28 0.05
N GLY A 131 -0.36 11.84 1.30
CA GLY A 131 -1.04 12.43 2.44
C GLY A 131 -0.46 13.77 2.89
N GLN A 132 0.76 14.11 2.44
CA GLN A 132 1.41 15.40 2.69
C GLN A 132 1.07 16.45 1.62
N LEU A 133 0.27 16.08 0.62
CA LEU A 133 -0.13 16.97 -0.47
C LEU A 133 -1.54 17.52 -0.24
N GLU A 134 -1.74 18.77 -0.61
CA GLU A 134 -3.05 19.41 -0.66
C GLU A 134 -3.46 19.70 -2.10
N LEU A 135 -4.75 19.57 -2.39
CA LEU A 135 -5.30 19.95 -3.68
C LEU A 135 -5.47 21.47 -3.72
N VAL A 136 -4.86 22.11 -4.71
CA VAL A 136 -5.17 23.50 -5.05
C VAL A 136 -6.57 23.53 -5.67
N LYS A 137 -7.49 24.23 -5.00
CA LYS A 137 -8.89 24.32 -5.43
C LYS A 137 -9.08 25.51 -6.37
N LEU A 138 -10.13 25.44 -7.18
CA LEU A 138 -10.64 26.59 -7.92
C LEU A 138 -11.26 27.60 -6.94
N ASP A 139 -11.24 28.88 -7.33
CA ASP A 139 -11.90 29.94 -6.56
C ASP A 139 -13.42 29.72 -6.48
N GLU A 140 -14.02 29.23 -7.57
CA GLU A 140 -15.44 28.91 -7.66
C GLU A 140 -15.68 27.41 -7.92
N PRO A 141 -16.54 26.74 -7.14
CA PRO A 141 -16.87 25.34 -7.35
C PRO A 141 -17.77 25.15 -8.57
N ILE A 142 -17.53 24.09 -9.33
CA ILE A 142 -18.35 23.71 -10.48
C ILE A 142 -19.58 22.91 -9.99
N PRO A 143 -20.77 23.08 -10.60
CA PRO A 143 -21.94 22.25 -10.31
C PRO A 143 -21.66 20.76 -10.49
N LEU A 144 -22.20 19.92 -9.59
CA LEU A 144 -22.03 18.47 -9.68
C LEU A 144 -22.64 17.88 -10.96
N SER A 145 -23.63 18.55 -11.55
CA SER A 145 -24.24 18.18 -12.84
C SER A 145 -23.26 18.18 -14.01
N ASP A 146 -22.19 18.95 -13.90
CA ASP A 146 -21.20 19.12 -14.95
C ASP A 146 -20.03 18.12 -14.79
N ILE A 147 -20.03 17.36 -13.69
CA ILE A 147 -19.07 16.31 -13.41
C ILE A 147 -19.56 15.00 -14.03
N GLU A 148 -18.62 14.27 -14.61
CA GLU A 148 -18.86 12.91 -15.13
C GLU A 148 -19.57 12.02 -14.07
N PRO A 149 -20.63 11.29 -14.44
CA PRO A 149 -21.38 10.49 -13.49
C PRO A 149 -20.54 9.33 -12.95
N ALA A 150 -20.85 8.91 -11.72
CA ALA A 150 -20.13 7.82 -11.05
C ALA A 150 -20.12 6.50 -11.86
N SER A 151 -21.18 6.25 -12.64
CA SER A 151 -21.31 5.09 -13.53
C SER A 151 -20.28 5.07 -14.66
N GLU A 152 -19.74 6.23 -15.08
CA GLU A 152 -18.67 6.30 -16.07
C GLU A 152 -17.29 6.28 -15.39
N ILE A 153 -17.15 6.95 -14.24
CA ILE A 153 -15.91 6.95 -13.45
C ILE A 153 -15.53 5.53 -13.03
N VAL A 154 -16.48 4.72 -12.56
CA VAL A 154 -16.22 3.36 -12.05
C VAL A 154 -15.66 2.42 -13.12
N LYS A 155 -15.90 2.69 -14.42
CA LYS A 155 -15.35 1.90 -15.53
C LYS A 155 -13.81 2.01 -15.64
N ARG A 156 -13.22 3.03 -15.02
CA ARG A 156 -11.77 3.22 -14.91
C ARG A 156 -11.15 2.36 -13.81
N PHE A 157 -11.97 1.81 -12.91
CA PHE A 157 -11.49 1.03 -11.79
C PHE A 157 -11.22 -0.41 -12.21
N ALA A 158 -10.15 -0.95 -11.64
CA ALA A 158 -9.82 -2.36 -11.74
C ALA A 158 -9.55 -2.93 -10.34
N THR A 159 -10.04 -4.12 -10.07
CA THR A 159 -9.61 -4.85 -8.85
C THR A 159 -8.17 -5.31 -9.04
N GLY A 160 -7.42 -5.38 -7.93
CA GLY A 160 -6.06 -5.90 -7.94
C GLY A 160 -6.00 -7.34 -8.48
N ALA A 161 -4.83 -7.71 -9.01
CA ALA A 161 -4.55 -9.06 -9.49
C ALA A 161 -4.27 -10.00 -8.30
N MET A 162 -5.32 -10.63 -7.78
CA MET A 162 -5.22 -11.57 -6.65
C MET A 162 -5.42 -12.98 -7.19
N SER A 163 -4.43 -13.85 -7.00
CA SER A 163 -4.47 -15.19 -7.57
C SER A 163 -5.51 -16.09 -6.91
N PHE A 164 -6.21 -16.86 -7.73
CA PHE A 164 -6.88 -18.06 -7.27
C PHE A 164 -5.85 -18.97 -6.57
N GLY A 165 -6.13 -19.34 -5.32
CA GLY A 165 -5.17 -20.03 -4.43
C GLY A 165 -4.59 -19.14 -3.33
N SER A 166 -4.45 -17.83 -3.58
CA SER A 166 -4.18 -16.85 -2.50
C SER A 166 -5.47 -16.36 -1.85
N ILE A 167 -6.55 -16.32 -2.62
CA ILE A 167 -7.91 -16.08 -2.15
C ILE A 167 -8.82 -17.24 -2.58
N SER A 168 -9.96 -17.37 -1.90
CA SER A 168 -10.93 -18.41 -2.22
C SER A 168 -11.59 -18.19 -3.59
N LEU A 169 -12.19 -19.25 -4.16
CA LEU A 169 -12.92 -19.15 -5.42
C LEU A 169 -14.09 -18.17 -5.31
N GLU A 170 -14.79 -18.21 -4.17
CA GLU A 170 -15.95 -17.38 -3.88
C GLU A 170 -15.55 -15.90 -3.86
N ALA A 171 -14.44 -15.55 -3.21
CA ALA A 171 -13.93 -14.19 -3.20
C ALA A 171 -13.53 -13.74 -4.61
N HIS A 172 -12.81 -14.60 -5.35
CA HIS A 172 -12.33 -14.30 -6.70
C HIS A 172 -13.48 -14.08 -7.70
N SER A 173 -14.45 -14.99 -7.73
CA SER A 173 -15.63 -14.88 -8.58
C SER A 173 -16.54 -13.71 -8.18
N THR A 174 -16.66 -13.41 -6.88
CA THR A 174 -17.44 -12.25 -6.40
C THR A 174 -16.89 -10.94 -6.96
N LEU A 175 -15.56 -10.76 -6.95
CA LEU A 175 -14.93 -9.58 -7.53
C LEU A 175 -15.18 -9.48 -9.04
N ALA A 176 -15.09 -10.60 -9.76
CA ALA A 176 -15.35 -10.61 -11.20
C ALA A 176 -16.79 -10.22 -11.52
N VAL A 177 -17.77 -10.81 -10.83
CA VAL A 177 -19.19 -10.48 -11.01
C VAL A 177 -19.44 -9.00 -10.68
N ALA A 178 -18.92 -8.50 -9.55
CA ALA A 178 -19.11 -7.11 -9.15
C ALA A 178 -18.56 -6.13 -10.20
N MET A 179 -17.34 -6.38 -10.71
CA MET A 179 -16.74 -5.50 -11.71
C MET A 179 -17.44 -5.57 -13.07
N ASN A 180 -17.90 -6.75 -13.48
CA ASN A 180 -18.64 -6.92 -14.73
C ASN A 180 -20.00 -6.19 -14.69
N ARG A 181 -20.71 -6.21 -13.55
CA ARG A 181 -21.97 -5.47 -13.35
C ARG A 181 -21.82 -3.96 -13.52
N VAL A 182 -20.73 -3.40 -12.99
CA VAL A 182 -20.48 -1.95 -13.03
C VAL A 182 -19.67 -1.51 -14.26
N GLY A 183 -19.34 -2.43 -15.17
CA GLY A 183 -18.54 -2.16 -16.37
C GLY A 183 -17.07 -1.81 -16.10
N GLY A 184 -16.56 -2.11 -14.91
CA GLY A 184 -15.14 -2.03 -14.60
C GLY A 184 -14.41 -3.33 -14.96
N LYS A 185 -13.22 -3.56 -14.40
CA LYS A 185 -12.39 -4.72 -14.76
C LYS A 185 -11.91 -5.50 -13.54
N SER A 186 -12.01 -6.81 -13.58
CA SER A 186 -11.30 -7.69 -12.64
C SER A 186 -10.12 -8.37 -13.32
N ASN A 187 -9.19 -8.88 -12.51
CA ASN A 187 -7.95 -9.52 -12.96
C ASN A 187 -7.80 -10.91 -12.34
N THR A 188 -7.39 -11.90 -13.13
CA THR A 188 -7.23 -13.29 -12.66
C THR A 188 -6.18 -13.47 -11.58
N GLY A 189 -5.18 -12.60 -11.52
CA GLY A 189 -3.94 -12.92 -10.83
C GLY A 189 -3.17 -14.05 -11.52
N GLU A 190 -2.13 -14.54 -10.86
CA GLU A 190 -1.18 -15.53 -11.39
C GLU A 190 -1.70 -16.98 -11.40
N GLY A 191 -2.86 -17.24 -10.78
CA GLY A 191 -3.38 -18.60 -10.55
C GLY A 191 -4.21 -19.19 -11.69
N GLY A 192 -4.29 -18.50 -12.82
CA GLY A 192 -5.18 -18.87 -13.93
C GLY A 192 -6.67 -18.65 -13.62
N GLU A 193 -7.53 -19.12 -14.51
CA GLU A 193 -8.99 -19.04 -14.37
C GLU A 193 -9.66 -20.24 -15.06
N SER A 194 -10.66 -20.84 -14.41
CA SER A 194 -11.42 -21.97 -14.97
C SER A 194 -12.12 -21.57 -16.27
N ALA A 195 -12.04 -22.44 -17.29
CA ALA A 195 -12.68 -22.22 -18.59
C ALA A 195 -14.21 -22.14 -18.51
N GLU A 196 -14.83 -22.77 -17.50
CA GLU A 196 -16.28 -22.70 -17.29
C GLU A 196 -16.77 -21.27 -17.05
N ARG A 197 -15.94 -20.42 -16.44
CA ARG A 197 -16.25 -19.00 -16.21
C ARG A 197 -16.38 -18.21 -17.50
N TYR A 198 -15.95 -18.75 -18.65
CA TYR A 198 -16.07 -18.09 -19.95
C TYR A 198 -17.41 -18.30 -20.63
N LEU A 199 -18.22 -19.25 -20.15
CA LEU A 199 -19.45 -19.64 -20.82
C LEU A 199 -20.56 -18.62 -20.60
N ASN A 200 -20.71 -18.11 -19.38
CA ASN A 200 -21.74 -17.12 -19.05
C ASN A 200 -21.21 -15.70 -19.27
N GLN A 201 -21.83 -14.97 -20.20
CA GLN A 201 -21.51 -13.59 -20.52
C GLN A 201 -22.59 -12.59 -20.05
N ASP A 202 -23.62 -13.05 -19.32
CA ASP A 202 -24.60 -12.16 -18.68
C ASP A 202 -23.91 -11.29 -17.63
N PRO A 203 -23.85 -9.96 -17.78
CA PRO A 203 -23.18 -9.06 -16.84
C PRO A 203 -23.57 -9.28 -15.37
N GLU A 204 -24.80 -9.71 -15.09
CA GLU A 204 -25.26 -9.95 -13.71
C GLU A 204 -24.63 -11.18 -13.05
N PHE A 205 -24.17 -12.15 -13.85
CA PHE A 205 -23.65 -13.43 -13.36
C PHE A 205 -22.28 -13.80 -13.96
N ASN A 206 -21.70 -12.91 -14.78
CA ASN A 206 -20.46 -13.15 -15.49
C ASN A 206 -19.31 -13.22 -14.48
N GLN A 207 -18.76 -14.42 -14.30
CA GLN A 207 -17.63 -14.64 -13.41
C GLN A 207 -16.29 -14.50 -14.15
N ARG A 208 -16.25 -14.27 -15.47
CA ARG A 208 -15.00 -14.13 -16.21
C ARG A 208 -14.27 -12.86 -15.76
N SER A 209 -12.98 -12.97 -15.49
CA SER A 209 -12.15 -11.78 -15.30
C SER A 209 -11.82 -11.11 -16.64
N ALA A 210 -12.01 -9.80 -16.73
CA ALA A 210 -11.73 -9.06 -17.97
C ALA A 210 -10.23 -9.05 -18.33
N ILE A 211 -9.36 -9.05 -17.32
CA ILE A 211 -7.91 -9.02 -17.48
C ILE A 211 -7.34 -10.39 -17.08
N LYS A 212 -6.42 -10.90 -17.90
CA LYS A 212 -5.69 -12.17 -17.70
C LYS A 212 -4.23 -11.84 -17.46
N GLN A 213 -3.67 -12.29 -16.34
CA GLN A 213 -2.26 -12.09 -16.05
C GLN A 213 -1.42 -13.20 -16.70
N VAL A 214 -0.26 -12.83 -17.24
CA VAL A 214 0.82 -13.75 -17.60
C VAL A 214 1.99 -13.43 -16.67
N ALA A 215 2.45 -14.42 -15.92
CA ALA A 215 3.47 -14.23 -14.89
C ALA A 215 4.71 -15.12 -15.15
N SER A 216 5.72 -15.04 -14.28
CA SER A 216 6.94 -15.86 -14.44
C SER A 216 6.65 -17.36 -14.48
N GLY A 217 5.59 -17.80 -13.80
CA GLY A 217 5.10 -19.18 -13.77
C GLY A 217 4.34 -19.64 -15.02
N ARG A 218 4.11 -18.75 -16.00
CA ARG A 218 3.11 -18.82 -17.09
C ARG A 218 1.74 -18.34 -16.64
#